data_AF-A0A6N9PUA3-F1
#
_entry.id   AF-A0A6N9PUA3-F1
#
_cell.length_a   1.000
_cell.length_b   1.000
_cell.length_c   1.000
_cell.angle_alpha   90.00
_cell.angle_beta   90.00
_cell.angle_gamma   90.00
#
_symmetry.space_group_name_H-M   'P 1'
#
loop_
_entity.id
_entity.type
_entity.pdbx_description
1 polymer ?
#
loop_
_entity_poly.entity_id
_entity_poly.type
_entity_poly.pdbx_seq_one_letter_code
_entity_poly.pdbx_strand_id
1 'polypeptide(L)'
;MKRQQLSTLKDGARFVYGGVEWVKLEHFFTETNDLGTVAIAAEPVFERAFDEENCNDWRKSSLRRELNGPFLDALIAEGADPAAFMEFESDLTADDGMTDYGTARDKIALITCDLYREHRALLPKIGCWWWTLTPWTCVHEYSCYQPMDKV
;
A
#
# COMPACT_ATOMS: atom_id res chain seq x y z
N MET A 1 -19.31 18.66 -7.93
CA MET A 1 -17.90 18.57 -7.47
C MET A 1 -16.96 19.01 -8.58
N LYS A 2 -15.91 19.75 -8.25
CA LYS A 2 -14.88 20.18 -9.22
C LYS A 2 -13.92 19.01 -9.43
N ARG A 3 -13.82 18.50 -10.66
CA ARG A 3 -12.80 17.49 -11.01
C ARG A 3 -11.43 18.16 -10.97
N GLN A 4 -10.50 17.58 -10.24
CA GLN A 4 -9.09 17.99 -10.23
C GLN A 4 -8.25 16.86 -10.80
N GLN A 5 -7.21 17.21 -11.55
CA GLN A 5 -6.24 16.22 -12.01
C GLN A 5 -5.29 15.89 -10.87
N LEU A 6 -5.10 14.60 -10.60
CA LEU A 6 -4.25 14.11 -9.52
C LEU A 6 -2.80 14.65 -9.64
N SER A 7 -2.33 14.82 -10.87
CA SER A 7 -1.03 15.39 -11.24
C SER A 7 -0.78 16.83 -10.77
N THR A 8 -1.86 17.57 -10.45
CA THR A 8 -1.76 18.97 -10.03
C THR A 8 -1.73 19.13 -8.50
N LEU A 9 -1.99 18.05 -7.77
CA LEU A 9 -1.96 18.06 -6.31
C LEU A 9 -0.51 18.11 -5.84
N LYS A 10 -0.23 18.85 -4.77
CA LYS A 10 1.05 18.79 -4.07
C LYS A 10 1.16 17.50 -3.25
N ASP A 11 2.38 17.07 -2.96
CA ASP A 11 2.61 15.96 -2.05
C ASP A 11 2.09 16.31 -0.64
N GLY A 12 1.50 15.32 0.03
CA GLY A 12 0.73 15.49 1.26
C GLY A 12 -0.69 16.06 1.08
N ALA A 13 -1.12 16.39 -0.14
CA ALA A 13 -2.51 16.80 -0.37
C ALA A 13 -3.48 15.62 -0.19
N ARG A 14 -4.64 15.91 0.40
CA ARG A 14 -5.73 14.95 0.57
C ARG A 14 -6.74 15.04 -0.58
N PHE A 15 -7.28 13.90 -1.01
CA PHE A 15 -8.33 13.82 -2.02
C PHE A 15 -9.24 12.62 -1.78
N VAL A 16 -10.48 12.68 -2.25
CA VAL A 16 -11.45 11.57 -2.13
C VAL A 16 -11.59 10.88 -3.47
N TYR A 17 -11.50 9.55 -3.48
CA TYR A 17 -11.67 8.71 -4.66
C TYR A 17 -12.16 7.31 -4.27
N GLY A 18 -13.18 6.79 -4.97
CA GLY A 18 -13.80 5.50 -4.62
C GLY A 18 -14.35 5.44 -3.20
N GLY A 19 -14.89 6.55 -2.68
CA GLY A 19 -15.42 6.62 -1.30
C GLY A 19 -14.36 6.70 -0.20
N VAL A 20 -13.06 6.62 -0.52
CA VAL A 20 -11.94 6.68 0.44
C VAL A 20 -11.22 8.02 0.33
N GLU A 21 -10.77 8.57 1.47
CA GLU A 21 -9.84 9.69 1.49
C GLU A 21 -8.40 9.18 1.41
N TRP A 22 -7.63 9.78 0.51
CA TRP A 22 -6.24 9.42 0.20
C TRP A 22 -5.33 10.62 0.44
N VAL A 23 -4.08 10.36 0.81
CA VAL A 23 -2.98 11.30 0.85
C VAL A 23 -2.06 11.01 -0.33
N LYS A 24 -1.83 12.00 -1.19
CA LYS A 24 -0.82 11.89 -2.24
C LYS A 24 0.58 11.87 -1.63
N LEU A 25 1.41 10.90 -2.00
CA LEU A 25 2.81 10.81 -1.56
C LEU A 25 3.76 11.38 -2.61
N GLU A 26 3.70 10.88 -3.83
CA GLU A 26 4.61 11.29 -4.92
C GLU A 26 4.06 10.96 -6.31
N HIS A 27 4.78 11.38 -7.34
CA HIS A 27 4.60 10.92 -8.72
C HIS A 27 5.78 10.08 -9.17
N PHE A 28 5.50 9.11 -10.03
CA PHE A 28 6.51 8.35 -10.74
C PHE A 28 6.11 8.23 -12.21
N PHE A 29 7.08 7.96 -13.08
CA PHE A 29 6.81 7.57 -14.44
C PHE A 29 6.87 6.05 -14.56
N THR A 30 5.89 5.45 -15.23
CA THR A 30 5.92 4.03 -15.55
C THR A 30 6.97 3.73 -16.62
N GLU A 31 7.23 2.45 -16.87
CA GLU A 31 8.05 1.99 -18.00
C GLU A 31 7.52 2.48 -19.36
N THR A 32 6.21 2.72 -19.47
CA THR A 32 5.55 3.28 -20.66
C THR A 32 5.57 4.81 -20.71
N ASN A 33 6.25 5.46 -19.77
CA ASN A 33 6.33 6.91 -19.61
C ASN A 33 4.98 7.58 -19.30
N ASP A 34 4.04 6.81 -18.74
CA ASP A 34 2.79 7.34 -18.19
C ASP A 34 3.03 7.87 -16.78
N LEU A 35 2.31 8.94 -16.41
CA LEU A 35 2.42 9.53 -15.08
C LEU A 35 1.58 8.74 -14.07
N GLY A 36 2.26 8.03 -13.17
CA GLY A 36 1.70 7.38 -11.99
C GLY A 36 1.67 8.30 -10.77
N THR A 37 0.87 7.95 -9.78
CA THR A 37 0.83 8.61 -8.47
C THR A 37 0.80 7.57 -7.38
N VAL A 38 1.68 7.69 -6.39
CA VAL A 38 1.59 6.91 -5.16
C VAL A 38 0.71 7.68 -4.18
N ALA A 39 -0.28 7.01 -3.61
CA ALA A 39 -1.14 7.56 -2.58
C ALA A 39 -1.39 6.51 -1.50
N ILE A 40 -1.62 6.96 -0.27
CA ILE A 40 -1.96 6.11 0.87
C ILE A 40 -3.32 6.51 1.43
N ALA A 41 -4.10 5.54 1.90
CA ALA A 41 -5.35 5.83 2.59
C ALA A 41 -5.08 6.71 3.82
N ALA A 42 -5.93 7.72 4.01
CA ALA A 42 -5.71 8.72 5.06
C ALA A 42 -6.12 8.23 6.47
N GLU A 43 -6.87 7.13 6.52
CA GLU A 43 -7.31 6.40 7.71
C GLU A 43 -7.30 4.89 7.42
N PRO A 44 -7.29 4.01 8.45
CA PRO A 44 -7.45 2.57 8.25
C PRO A 44 -8.74 2.26 7.49
N VAL A 45 -8.62 1.54 6.37
CA VAL A 45 -9.78 1.15 5.56
C VAL A 45 -10.57 0.00 6.18
N PHE A 46 -9.91 -0.84 6.99
CA PHE A 46 -10.51 -1.90 7.80
C PHE A 46 -9.46 -2.53 8.73
N GLU A 47 -9.92 -3.29 9.74
CA GLU A 47 -9.07 -4.12 10.60
C GLU A 47 -9.10 -5.58 10.14
N ARG A 48 -7.95 -6.12 9.74
CA ARG A 48 -7.77 -7.50 9.30
C ARG A 48 -6.42 -8.06 9.75
N ALA A 49 -6.35 -9.38 9.90
CA ALA A 49 -5.07 -10.08 10.01
C ALA A 49 -4.26 -9.90 8.72
N PHE A 50 -2.93 -9.96 8.82
CA PHE A 50 -2.07 -10.02 7.63
C PHE A 50 -2.43 -11.26 6.80
N ASP A 51 -2.51 -12.41 7.45
CA ASP A 51 -2.95 -13.66 6.86
C ASP A 51 -3.72 -14.51 7.86
N GLU A 52 -4.80 -15.14 7.42
CA GLU A 52 -5.67 -15.98 8.25
C GLU A 52 -5.06 -17.36 8.55
N GLU A 53 -4.09 -17.80 7.74
CA GLU A 53 -3.38 -19.07 7.89
C GLU A 53 -1.99 -18.87 8.53
N ASN A 54 -1.72 -17.67 9.07
CA ASN A 54 -0.45 -17.30 9.71
C ASN A 54 0.76 -17.41 8.77
N CYS A 55 0.58 -17.11 7.48
CA CYS A 55 1.64 -17.04 6.49
C CYS A 55 2.17 -15.60 6.33
N ASN A 56 3.48 -15.43 6.48
CA ASN A 56 4.17 -14.13 6.30
C ASN A 56 4.53 -13.85 4.83
N ASP A 57 4.10 -14.69 3.89
CA ASP A 57 4.32 -14.43 2.47
C ASP A 57 3.19 -13.53 1.94
N TRP A 58 3.45 -12.24 1.75
CA TRP A 58 2.48 -11.27 1.22
C TRP A 58 1.73 -11.81 -0.01
N ARG A 59 2.47 -12.47 -0.92
CA ARG A 59 1.93 -13.00 -2.18
C ARG A 59 0.83 -14.05 -1.97
N LYS A 60 0.84 -14.72 -0.81
CA LYS A 60 -0.13 -15.75 -0.40
C LYS A 60 -1.13 -15.25 0.63
N SER A 61 -0.93 -14.05 1.17
CA SER A 61 -1.71 -13.53 2.30
C SER A 61 -3.19 -13.33 1.95
N SER A 62 -4.07 -13.58 2.93
CA SER A 62 -5.49 -13.25 2.81
C SER A 62 -5.73 -11.75 2.66
N LEU A 63 -4.90 -10.90 3.27
CA LEU A 63 -5.01 -9.45 3.15
C LEU A 63 -4.74 -8.95 1.73
N ARG A 64 -3.77 -9.52 1.03
CA ARG A 64 -3.53 -9.22 -0.40
C ARG A 64 -4.75 -9.52 -1.26
N ARG A 65 -5.41 -10.66 -1.00
CA ARG A 65 -6.64 -11.06 -1.71
C ARG A 65 -7.80 -10.10 -1.41
N GLU A 66 -7.95 -9.67 -0.15
CA GLU A 66 -8.96 -8.69 0.24
C GLU A 66 -8.74 -7.34 -0.47
N LEU A 67 -7.50 -6.82 -0.45
CA LEU A 67 -7.17 -5.51 -1.05
C LEU A 67 -7.36 -5.49 -2.58
N ASN A 68 -6.91 -6.54 -3.28
CA ASN A 68 -6.96 -6.59 -4.75
C ASN A 68 -8.22 -7.28 -5.30
N GLY A 69 -9.15 -7.69 -4.43
CA GLY A 69 -10.45 -8.25 -4.80
C GLY A 69 -11.57 -7.43 -4.17
N PRO A 70 -12.21 -7.90 -3.07
CA PRO A 70 -13.37 -7.25 -2.46
C PRO A 70 -13.23 -5.75 -2.21
N PHE A 71 -12.06 -5.28 -1.73
CA PHE A 71 -11.86 -3.86 -1.48
C PHE A 71 -11.75 -3.04 -2.76
N LEU A 72 -10.97 -3.49 -3.75
CA LEU A 72 -10.88 -2.85 -5.06
C LEU A 72 -12.27 -2.81 -5.75
N ASP A 73 -13.03 -3.90 -5.68
CA ASP A 73 -14.40 -3.98 -6.20
C ASP A 73 -15.32 -2.96 -5.51
N ALA A 74 -15.17 -2.75 -4.20
CA ALA A 74 -15.91 -1.74 -3.45
C ALA A 74 -15.57 -0.30 -3.90
N LEU A 75 -14.29 0.00 -4.13
CA LEU A 75 -13.88 1.32 -4.67
C LEU A 75 -14.53 1.58 -6.04
N ILE A 76 -14.57 0.56 -6.90
CA ILE A 76 -15.19 0.63 -8.23
C ILE A 76 -16.70 0.82 -8.12
N ALA A 77 -17.36 0.11 -7.21
CA ALA A 77 -18.79 0.27 -6.94
C ALA A 77 -19.14 1.70 -6.46
N GLU A 78 -18.23 2.34 -5.72
CA GLU A 78 -18.30 3.76 -5.32
C GLU A 78 -17.90 4.75 -6.43
N GLY A 79 -17.72 4.28 -7.66
CA GLY A 79 -17.52 5.10 -8.85
C GLY A 79 -16.05 5.39 -9.19
N ALA A 80 -15.10 4.67 -8.60
CA ALA A 80 -13.72 4.68 -9.09
C ALA A 80 -13.63 4.02 -10.48
N ASP A 81 -12.77 4.57 -11.33
CA ASP A 81 -12.45 4.00 -12.63
C ASP A 81 -11.47 2.83 -12.43
N PRO A 82 -11.81 1.60 -12.83
CA PRO A 82 -10.91 0.45 -12.72
C PRO A 82 -9.54 0.69 -13.38
N ALA A 83 -9.49 1.51 -14.44
CA ALA A 83 -8.25 1.83 -15.16
C ALA A 83 -7.34 2.81 -14.40
N ALA A 84 -7.84 3.50 -13.38
CA ALA A 84 -7.03 4.39 -12.55
C ALA A 84 -6.10 3.63 -11.58
N PHE A 85 -6.38 2.35 -11.32
CA PHE A 85 -5.57 1.50 -10.45
C PHE A 85 -4.54 0.72 -11.27
N MET A 86 -3.32 1.26 -11.33
CA MET A 86 -2.20 0.69 -12.06
C MET A 86 -1.49 -0.36 -11.20
N GLU A 87 -1.08 -1.47 -11.82
CA GLU A 87 -0.16 -2.40 -11.14
C GLU A 87 1.23 -1.79 -11.04
N PHE A 88 1.85 -1.94 -9.87
CA PHE A 88 3.24 -1.57 -9.65
C PHE A 88 3.97 -2.69 -8.92
N GLU A 89 5.28 -2.76 -9.11
CA GLU A 89 6.14 -3.72 -8.44
C GLU A 89 6.68 -3.12 -7.14
N SER A 90 6.48 -3.83 -6.03
CA SER A 90 7.05 -3.52 -4.73
C SER A 90 8.25 -4.43 -4.46
N ASP A 91 9.33 -3.81 -4.01
CA ASP A 91 10.49 -4.52 -3.46
C ASP A 91 10.17 -5.00 -2.03
N LEU A 92 10.40 -6.30 -1.77
CA LEU A 92 10.11 -6.93 -0.48
C LEU A 92 11.38 -7.16 0.33
N THR A 93 12.39 -6.30 0.19
CA THR A 93 13.55 -6.29 1.09
C THR A 93 13.07 -6.19 2.53
N ALA A 94 13.53 -7.14 3.33
CA ALA A 94 13.17 -7.25 4.72
C ALA A 94 13.71 -6.06 5.53
N ASP A 95 13.14 -5.84 6.71
CA ASP A 95 13.56 -4.74 7.59
C ASP A 95 15.03 -4.84 8.02
N ASP A 96 15.56 -6.07 8.13
CA ASP A 96 16.97 -6.36 8.40
C ASP A 96 17.89 -6.26 7.16
N GLY A 97 17.33 -5.92 6.01
CA GLY A 97 18.05 -5.72 4.74
C GLY A 97 18.22 -6.99 3.90
N MET A 98 17.64 -8.13 4.29
CA MET A 98 17.67 -9.35 3.46
C MET A 98 16.77 -9.20 2.21
N THR A 99 17.28 -9.58 1.04
CA THR A 99 16.58 -9.39 -0.25
C THR A 99 15.94 -10.69 -0.79
N ASP A 100 16.05 -11.80 -0.05
CA ASP A 100 15.64 -13.14 -0.54
C ASP A 100 14.12 -13.29 -0.76
N TYR A 101 13.30 -12.39 -0.21
CA TYR A 101 11.85 -12.43 -0.37
C TYR A 101 11.37 -12.09 -1.79
N GLY A 102 12.14 -11.27 -2.51
CA GLY A 102 11.88 -10.89 -3.90
C GLY A 102 10.93 -9.69 -4.04
N THR A 103 10.04 -9.73 -5.03
CA THR A 103 9.11 -8.64 -5.35
C THR A 103 7.65 -9.13 -5.37
N ALA A 104 6.70 -8.19 -5.32
CA ALA A 104 5.28 -8.43 -5.57
C ALA A 104 4.68 -7.36 -6.48
N ARG A 105 3.76 -7.76 -7.37
CA ARG A 105 3.02 -6.85 -8.25
C ARG A 105 1.55 -6.81 -7.83
N ASP A 106 1.07 -5.61 -7.52
CA ASP A 106 -0.26 -5.37 -6.99
C ASP A 106 -0.82 -4.02 -7.46
N LYS A 107 -2.14 -3.87 -7.44
CA LYS A 107 -2.81 -2.58 -7.66
C LYS A 107 -2.96 -1.80 -6.36
N ILE A 108 -3.24 -2.53 -5.28
CA ILE A 108 -3.34 -2.00 -3.91
C ILE A 108 -2.49 -2.87 -3.01
N ALA A 109 -1.54 -2.26 -2.32
CA ALA A 109 -0.63 -2.93 -1.39
C ALA A 109 -0.53 -2.16 -0.07
N LEU A 110 0.04 -2.81 0.94
CA LEU A 110 0.52 -2.14 2.13
C LEU A 110 1.75 -1.28 1.79
N ILE A 111 2.07 -0.31 2.64
CA ILE A 111 3.30 0.47 2.51
C ILE A 111 4.51 -0.41 2.89
N THR A 112 5.60 -0.33 2.12
CA THR A 112 6.90 -0.96 2.49
C THR A 112 7.58 -0.16 3.59
N CYS A 113 8.50 -0.77 4.34
CA CYS A 113 9.29 -0.05 5.33
C CYS A 113 10.09 1.12 4.70
N ASP A 114 10.54 1.00 3.45
CA ASP A 114 11.30 2.05 2.76
C ASP A 114 10.42 3.22 2.33
N LEU A 115 9.26 2.95 1.72
CA LEU A 115 8.27 3.99 1.43
C LEU A 115 7.79 4.68 2.72
N TYR A 116 7.67 3.92 3.81
CA TYR A 116 7.36 4.49 5.12
C TYR A 116 8.44 5.49 5.56
N ARG A 117 9.73 5.11 5.50
CA ARG A 117 10.85 5.97 5.91
C ARG A 117 10.95 7.21 5.03
N GLU A 118 10.81 7.05 3.72
CA GLU A 118 10.88 8.12 2.73
C GLU A 118 9.75 9.14 2.93
N HIS A 119 8.52 8.66 3.07
CA HIS A 119 7.32 9.50 3.11
C HIS A 119 6.81 9.81 4.52
N ARG A 120 7.58 9.46 5.57
CA ARG A 120 7.17 9.55 6.99
C ARG A 120 6.57 10.89 7.39
N ALA A 121 7.07 11.99 6.80
CA ALA A 121 6.59 13.34 7.09
C ALA A 121 5.18 13.63 6.52
N LEU A 122 4.76 12.89 5.50
CA LEU A 122 3.48 13.04 4.80
C LEU A 122 2.41 12.07 5.32
N LEU A 123 2.82 10.98 5.98
CA LEU A 123 1.90 9.94 6.45
C LEU A 123 0.91 10.46 7.50
N PRO A 124 -0.35 10.02 7.45
CA PRO A 124 -1.33 10.35 8.48
C PRO A 124 -0.94 9.74 9.83
N LYS A 125 -1.13 10.52 10.91
CA LYS A 125 -0.94 10.04 12.29
C LYS A 125 -2.23 9.40 12.77
N ILE A 126 -2.33 8.08 12.63
CA ILE A 126 -3.57 7.34 12.92
C ILE A 126 -3.57 6.69 14.32
N GLY A 127 -2.43 6.71 15.04
CA GLY A 127 -2.34 6.36 16.46
C GLY A 127 -2.52 4.87 16.77
N CYS A 128 -2.70 4.03 15.75
CA CYS A 128 -2.83 2.58 15.86
C CYS A 128 -1.65 1.87 15.18
N TRP A 129 -1.58 0.56 15.37
CA TRP A 129 -0.63 -0.30 14.67
C TRP A 129 -1.20 -0.72 13.32
N TRP A 130 -0.33 -0.85 12.33
CA TRP A 130 -0.67 -1.40 11.03
C TRP A 130 0.43 -2.31 10.50
N TRP A 131 0.06 -3.18 9.57
CA TRP A 131 0.98 -4.05 8.85
C TRP A 131 1.79 -3.25 7.82
N THR A 132 3.08 -3.54 7.70
CA THR A 132 3.86 -3.16 6.51
C THR A 132 3.92 -4.33 5.53
N LEU A 133 4.26 -4.01 4.28
CA LEU A 133 4.36 -5.00 3.21
C LEU A 133 5.58 -5.92 3.34
N THR A 134 6.68 -5.34 3.83
CA THR A 134 7.99 -5.98 3.92
C THR A 134 8.09 -6.83 5.18
N PRO A 135 8.67 -8.04 5.11
CA PRO A 135 8.86 -8.89 6.28
C PRO A 135 9.92 -8.32 7.23
N TRP A 136 9.95 -8.83 8.47
CA TRP A 136 11.00 -8.46 9.44
C TRP A 136 12.37 -8.99 9.02
N THR A 137 12.39 -10.25 8.57
CA THR A 137 13.59 -10.98 8.14
C THR A 137 13.18 -12.08 7.17
N CYS A 138 14.12 -12.52 6.33
CA CYS A 138 13.92 -13.69 5.48
C CYS A 138 14.21 -15.03 6.21
N VAL A 139 14.66 -15.00 7.47
CA VAL A 139 14.98 -16.22 8.24
C VAL A 139 13.71 -16.99 8.61
N HIS A 140 13.63 -18.25 8.17
CA HIS A 140 12.45 -19.12 8.32
C HIS A 140 11.98 -19.29 9.79
N GLU A 141 12.91 -19.35 10.74
CA GLU A 141 12.60 -19.46 12.18
C GLU A 141 11.83 -18.25 12.73
N TYR A 142 11.95 -17.10 12.08
CA TYR A 142 11.28 -15.85 12.43
C TYR A 142 10.22 -15.46 11.39
N SER A 143 9.85 -16.38 10.49
CA SER A 143 8.83 -16.13 9.47
C SER A 143 7.43 -15.91 10.04
N CYS A 144 7.18 -15.98 11.34
CA CYS A 144 5.90 -15.53 11.92
C CYS A 144 5.90 -14.05 12.34
N TYR A 145 7.04 -13.38 12.30
CA TYR A 145 7.17 -11.98 12.69
C TYR A 145 7.03 -11.06 11.49
N GLN A 146 5.97 -10.29 11.51
CA GLN A 146 5.60 -9.34 10.48
C GLN A 146 5.77 -7.93 11.07
N PRO A 147 6.50 -7.01 10.43
CA PRO A 147 6.72 -5.70 11.02
C PRO A 147 5.39 -4.96 11.13
N MET A 148 5.26 -4.24 12.24
CA MET A 148 4.18 -3.31 12.47
C MET A 148 4.76 -1.96 12.83
N ASP A 149 4.18 -0.91 12.27
CA ASP A 149 4.53 0.47 12.61
C ASP A 149 3.39 1.14 13.36
N LYS A 150 3.77 2.05 14.27
CA LYS A 150 2.86 2.94 14.97
C LYS A 150 3.23 4.39 14.64
N VAL A 151 2.26 5.18 14.17
CA VAL A 151 2.48 6.58 13.76
C VAL A 151 1.45 7.52 14.36
#